data_AF-A0A9D5KXF6-F1
#
_entry.id   AF-A0A9D5KXF6-F1
#
_cell.length_a   1.000
_cell.length_b   1.000
_cell.length_c   1.000
_cell.angle_alpha   90.00
_cell.angle_beta   90.00
_cell.angle_gamma   90.00
#
_symmetry.space_group_name_H-M   'P 1'
#
loop_
_entity.id
_entity.type
_entity.pdbx_description
1 polymer ?
#
loop_
_entity_poly.entity_id
_entity_poly.type
_entity_poly.pdbx_seq_one_letter_code
_entity_poly.pdbx_strand_id
1 'polypeptide(L)'
;MKKFFYSALAASAFLLSACAPTPQKLVDKIQSGRELSEKDYTVAFDYSNKMLDIINDSIAAHQGDFPAIIQALKNIDNEYPEANIIVQQLLATDPATLDEKNRQLYDNLIKNIDAMTASVASEGPVIRRQYASPDEDLNSDETLKADSLVVPASNEVKLSDKNVAGGNSSNDNANSAAKAQ
;
A
#
# COMPACT_ATOMS: atom_id res chain seq x y z
N MET A 1 26.58 -16.97 -60.71
CA MET A 1 25.33 -17.05 -59.91
C MET A 1 25.68 -17.51 -58.51
N LYS A 2 25.64 -16.61 -57.53
CA LYS A 2 25.58 -16.89 -56.08
C LYS A 2 25.62 -15.54 -55.36
N LYS A 3 24.82 -15.43 -54.29
CA LYS A 3 24.75 -14.37 -53.26
C LYS A 3 23.47 -13.52 -53.30
N PHE A 4 22.39 -14.06 -52.72
CA PHE A 4 21.30 -13.25 -52.15
C PHE A 4 20.57 -14.06 -51.07
N PHE A 5 21.18 -14.34 -49.91
CA PHE A 5 20.43 -14.87 -48.75
C PHE A 5 21.21 -14.66 -47.43
N TYR A 6 21.43 -13.42 -46.97
CA TYR A 6 21.97 -13.18 -45.61
C TYR A 6 21.56 -11.83 -45.00
N SER A 7 20.31 -11.39 -45.15
CA SER A 7 19.89 -10.09 -44.57
C SER A 7 18.52 -10.07 -43.89
N ALA A 8 17.96 -11.23 -43.51
CA ALA A 8 16.64 -11.29 -42.87
C ALA A 8 16.66 -12.00 -41.50
N LEU A 9 17.79 -11.97 -40.77
CA LEU A 9 17.90 -12.68 -39.49
C LEU A 9 18.65 -11.86 -38.43
N ALA A 10 18.30 -10.58 -38.32
CA ALA A 10 18.74 -9.71 -37.21
C ALA A 10 17.60 -8.85 -36.63
N ALA A 11 16.35 -9.09 -37.02
CA ALA A 11 15.19 -8.33 -36.53
C ALA A 11 14.34 -9.09 -35.49
N SER A 12 14.68 -10.34 -35.16
CA SER A 12 13.82 -11.22 -34.35
C SER A 12 14.21 -11.31 -32.87
N ALA A 13 15.32 -10.71 -32.44
CA ALA A 13 15.82 -10.84 -31.06
C ALA A 13 15.32 -9.74 -30.10
N PHE A 14 14.71 -8.66 -30.60
CA PHE A 14 14.21 -7.54 -29.79
C PHE A 14 12.70 -7.60 -29.48
N LEU A 15 11.97 -8.62 -29.98
CA LEU A 15 10.52 -8.75 -29.76
C LEU A 15 10.14 -9.65 -28.58
N LEU A 16 11.11 -10.25 -27.86
CA LEU A 16 10.84 -11.15 -26.74
C LEU A 16 11.20 -10.57 -25.35
N SER A 17 11.78 -9.36 -25.27
CA SER A 17 11.97 -8.65 -24.00
C SER A 17 10.74 -7.86 -23.55
N ALA A 18 9.62 -7.97 -24.27
CA ALA A 18 8.44 -7.10 -24.16
C ALA A 18 7.33 -7.62 -23.24
N CYS A 19 7.61 -8.44 -22.22
CA CYS A 19 6.53 -9.02 -21.41
C CYS A 19 6.42 -8.54 -19.96
N ALA A 20 7.34 -7.74 -19.41
CA ALA A 20 7.16 -7.22 -18.05
C ALA A 20 6.40 -5.88 -18.08
N PRO A 21 5.33 -5.71 -17.26
CA PRO A 21 4.69 -4.41 -17.10
C PRO A 21 5.69 -3.41 -16.51
N THR A 22 5.55 -2.13 -16.86
CA THR A 22 6.34 -1.05 -16.24
C THR A 22 5.62 -0.53 -14.99
N PRO A 23 6.31 0.07 -14.01
CA PRO A 23 5.67 0.69 -12.84
C PRO A 23 4.55 1.67 -13.22
N GLN A 24 4.78 2.55 -14.19
CA GLN A 24 3.73 3.44 -14.70
C GLN A 24 2.50 2.69 -15.23
N LYS A 25 2.67 1.58 -15.97
CA LYS A 25 1.53 0.78 -16.45
C LYS A 25 0.78 0.11 -15.30
N LEU A 26 1.46 -0.20 -14.19
CA LEU A 26 0.82 -0.70 -12.98
C LEU A 26 -0.04 0.39 -12.35
N VAL A 27 0.49 1.61 -12.20
CA VAL A 27 -0.27 2.77 -11.71
C VAL A 27 -1.52 3.00 -12.56
N ASP A 28 -1.38 3.00 -13.89
CA ASP A 28 -2.52 3.17 -14.80
C ASP A 28 -3.58 2.08 -14.62
N LYS A 29 -3.18 0.83 -14.34
CA LYS A 29 -4.12 -0.28 -14.05
C LYS A 29 -4.83 -0.06 -12.72
N ILE A 30 -4.08 0.22 -11.66
CA ILE A 30 -4.58 0.46 -10.30
C ILE A 30 -5.60 1.59 -10.30
N GLN A 31 -5.24 2.74 -10.87
CA GLN A 31 -6.13 3.91 -10.92
C GLN A 31 -7.38 3.69 -11.77
N SER A 32 -7.28 2.85 -12.80
CA SER A 32 -8.43 2.46 -13.63
C SER A 32 -9.32 1.36 -13.01
N GLY A 33 -8.97 0.86 -11.82
CA GLY A 33 -9.69 -0.24 -11.16
C GLY A 33 -9.59 -1.58 -11.90
N ARG A 34 -8.55 -1.76 -12.73
CA ARG A 34 -8.30 -3.02 -13.43
C ARG A 34 -7.57 -3.99 -12.51
N GLU A 35 -7.96 -5.26 -12.57
CA GLU A 35 -7.28 -6.32 -11.84
C GLU A 35 -5.81 -6.44 -12.26
N LEU A 36 -4.96 -6.68 -11.27
CA LEU A 36 -3.55 -6.96 -11.47
C LEU A 36 -3.36 -8.45 -11.70
N SER A 37 -2.66 -8.81 -12.78
CA SER A 37 -2.24 -10.18 -13.02
C SER A 37 -1.11 -10.59 -12.08
N GLU A 38 -0.84 -11.89 -11.94
CA GLU A 38 0.30 -12.42 -11.17
C GLU A 38 1.63 -11.74 -11.54
N LYS A 39 1.82 -11.44 -12.83
CA LYS A 39 3.02 -10.76 -13.32
C LYS A 39 3.07 -9.28 -12.93
N ASP A 40 1.90 -8.64 -12.88
CA ASP A 40 1.79 -7.27 -12.39
C ASP A 40 2.18 -7.21 -10.91
N TYR A 41 1.69 -8.16 -10.11
CA TYR A 41 2.08 -8.30 -8.70
C TYR A 41 3.58 -8.53 -8.52
N THR A 42 4.19 -9.45 -9.27
CA THR A 42 5.64 -9.67 -9.17
C THR A 42 6.42 -8.38 -9.41
N VAL A 43 6.09 -7.63 -10.46
CA VAL A 43 6.79 -6.35 -10.75
C VAL A 43 6.53 -5.32 -9.66
N ALA A 44 5.28 -5.23 -9.17
CA ALA A 44 4.91 -4.30 -8.11
C ALA A 44 5.71 -4.57 -6.83
N PHE A 45 5.81 -5.84 -6.42
CA PHE A 45 6.56 -6.24 -5.24
C PHE A 45 8.06 -6.03 -5.42
N ASP A 46 8.65 -6.45 -6.56
CA ASP A 46 10.08 -6.28 -6.82
C ASP A 46 10.48 -4.80 -6.80
N TYR A 47 9.66 -3.94 -7.42
CA TYR A 47 9.87 -2.48 -7.42
C TYR A 47 9.80 -1.90 -6.00
N SER A 48 8.79 -2.30 -5.21
CA SER A 48 8.56 -1.78 -3.86
C SER A 48 9.61 -2.27 -2.86
N ASN A 49 9.97 -3.56 -2.91
CA ASN A 49 11.01 -4.14 -2.05
C ASN A 49 12.36 -3.48 -2.31
N LYS A 50 12.72 -3.29 -3.58
CA LYS A 50 13.98 -2.62 -3.94
C LYS A 50 14.03 -1.18 -3.41
N MET A 51 12.93 -0.43 -3.51
CA MET A 51 12.86 0.91 -2.94
C MET A 51 13.05 0.87 -1.42
N LEU A 52 12.34 -0.01 -0.71
CA LEU A 52 12.43 -0.11 0.75
C LEU A 52 13.81 -0.58 1.24
N ASP A 53 14.48 -1.46 0.49
CA ASP A 53 15.87 -1.84 0.76
C ASP A 53 16.78 -0.60 0.74
N ILE A 54 16.64 0.26 -0.29
CA ILE A 54 17.42 1.50 -0.40
C ILE A 54 17.10 2.47 0.74
N ILE A 55 15.83 2.54 1.16
CA ILE A 55 15.42 3.36 2.31
C ILE A 55 16.08 2.84 3.59
N ASN A 56 16.00 1.54 3.85
CA ASN A 56 16.59 0.91 5.04
C ASN A 56 18.11 1.09 5.07
N ASP A 57 18.78 0.88 3.93
CA ASP A 57 20.22 1.11 3.78
C ASP A 57 20.58 2.58 4.03
N SER A 58 19.77 3.52 3.53
CA SER A 58 20.00 4.96 3.72
C SER A 58 19.84 5.38 5.18
N ILE A 59 18.83 4.85 5.88
CA ILE A 59 18.62 5.11 7.32
C ILE A 59 19.80 4.57 8.13
N ALA A 60 20.24 3.34 7.83
CA ALA A 60 21.37 2.74 8.51
C ALA A 60 22.69 3.49 8.26
N ALA A 61 22.93 3.94 7.02
CA ALA A 61 24.14 4.67 6.65
C ALA A 61 24.23 6.08 7.26
N HIS A 62 23.09 6.71 7.52
CA HIS A 62 22.99 8.08 8.05
C HIS A 62 22.43 8.12 9.47
N GLN A 63 22.64 7.06 10.25
CA GLN A 63 22.12 6.98 11.61
C GLN A 63 22.55 8.20 12.46
N GLY A 64 21.58 8.85 13.11
CA GLY A 64 21.81 10.09 13.87
C GLY A 64 22.01 11.37 13.03
N ASP A 65 22.08 11.30 11.69
CA ASP A 65 22.13 12.44 10.76
C ASP A 65 20.79 12.59 10.03
N PHE A 66 19.81 13.15 10.74
CA PHE A 66 18.45 13.30 10.24
C PHE A 66 18.34 14.13 8.95
N PRO A 67 19.04 15.28 8.79
CA PRO A 67 19.05 16.01 7.52
C PRO A 67 19.51 15.16 6.34
N ALA A 68 20.55 14.33 6.52
CA ALA A 68 21.02 13.41 5.49
C ALA A 68 19.98 12.32 5.17
N ILE A 69 19.32 11.75 6.19
CA ILE A 69 18.20 10.81 6.01
C ILE A 69 17.08 11.46 5.17
N ILE A 70 16.65 12.67 5.53
CA ILE A 70 15.60 13.38 4.79
C ILE A 70 16.01 13.66 3.34
N GLN A 71 17.27 14.03 3.09
CA GLN A 71 17.75 14.24 1.73
C GLN A 71 17.79 12.94 0.92
N ALA A 72 18.21 11.83 1.53
CA ALA A 72 18.18 10.51 0.89
C ALA A 72 16.75 10.09 0.53
N LEU A 73 15.80 10.24 1.46
CA LEU A 73 14.38 9.94 1.21
C LEU A 73 13.80 10.77 0.07
N LYS A 74 14.14 12.07 -0.02
CA LYS A 74 13.73 12.92 -1.16
C LYS A 74 14.29 12.44 -2.49
N ASN A 75 15.54 11.96 -2.51
CA ASN A 75 16.14 11.42 -3.73
C ASN A 75 15.42 10.13 -4.16
N ILE A 76 15.10 9.27 -3.20
CA ILE A 76 14.36 8.02 -3.44
C ILE A 76 12.96 8.32 -3.99
N ASP A 77 12.24 9.30 -3.43
CA ASP A 77 10.91 9.70 -3.94
C ASP A 77 10.96 10.14 -5.41
N ASN A 78 12.03 10.84 -5.82
CA ASN A 78 12.25 11.23 -7.21
C ASN A 78 12.62 10.03 -8.11
N GLU A 79 13.34 9.03 -7.59
CA GLU A 79 13.72 7.82 -8.33
C GLU A 79 12.57 6.82 -8.45
N TYR A 80 11.62 6.83 -7.50
CA TYR A 80 10.51 5.90 -7.40
C TYR A 80 9.14 6.61 -7.36
N PRO A 81 8.79 7.41 -8.38
CA PRO A 81 7.61 8.27 -8.34
C PRO A 81 6.28 7.49 -8.28
N GLU A 82 6.27 6.22 -8.68
CA GLU A 82 5.08 5.36 -8.64
C GLU A 82 4.89 4.64 -7.30
N ALA A 83 5.90 4.64 -6.42
CA ALA A 83 5.94 3.76 -5.26
C ALA A 83 4.79 3.97 -4.29
N ASN A 84 4.39 5.21 -4.02
CA ASN A 84 3.31 5.48 -3.08
C ASN A 84 1.99 4.78 -3.49
N ILE A 85 1.63 4.86 -4.77
CA ILE A 85 0.40 4.23 -5.29
C ILE A 85 0.54 2.70 -5.27
N ILE A 86 1.69 2.19 -5.71
CA ILE A 86 1.93 0.75 -5.81
C ILE A 86 1.94 0.12 -4.40
N VAL A 87 2.69 0.67 -3.45
CA VAL A 87 2.79 0.15 -2.07
C VAL A 87 1.42 0.16 -1.39
N GLN A 88 0.64 1.23 -1.54
CA GLN A 88 -0.72 1.28 -0.96
C GLN A 88 -1.61 0.15 -1.52
N GLN A 89 -1.55 -0.12 -2.83
CA GLN A 89 -2.29 -1.22 -3.42
C GLN A 89 -1.82 -2.59 -2.90
N LEU A 90 -0.51 -2.78 -2.74
CA LEU A 90 0.05 -4.03 -2.22
C LEU A 90 -0.36 -4.27 -0.76
N LEU A 91 -0.36 -3.24 0.07
CA LEU A 91 -0.80 -3.33 1.47
C LEU A 91 -2.30 -3.61 1.61
N ALA A 92 -3.10 -3.19 0.63
CA ALA A 92 -4.53 -3.49 0.57
C ALA A 92 -4.84 -4.89 0.02
N THR A 93 -3.85 -5.62 -0.51
CA THR A 93 -4.06 -6.94 -1.11
C THR A 93 -4.13 -8.01 -0.03
N ASP A 94 -5.13 -8.91 -0.11
CA ASP A 94 -5.21 -10.08 0.75
C ASP A 94 -4.13 -11.10 0.35
N PRO A 95 -3.14 -11.40 1.22
CA PRO A 95 -2.05 -12.32 0.88
C PRO A 95 -2.55 -13.74 0.60
N ALA A 96 -3.73 -14.14 1.09
CA ALA A 96 -4.31 -15.45 0.77
C ALA A 96 -4.56 -15.63 -0.73
N THR A 97 -4.79 -14.54 -1.46
CA THR A 97 -5.09 -14.53 -2.90
C THR A 97 -3.85 -14.60 -3.80
N LEU A 98 -2.65 -14.46 -3.24
CA LEU A 98 -1.40 -14.46 -4.00
C LEU A 98 -0.90 -15.88 -4.28
N ASP A 99 -0.22 -16.08 -5.42
CA ASP A 99 0.58 -17.28 -5.62
C ASP A 99 1.76 -17.34 -4.63
N GLU A 100 2.39 -18.51 -4.50
CA GLU A 100 3.47 -18.74 -3.55
C GLU A 100 4.64 -17.76 -3.71
N LYS A 101 5.02 -17.45 -4.95
CA LYS A 101 6.14 -16.55 -5.22
C LYS A 101 5.81 -15.13 -4.77
N ASN A 102 4.63 -14.63 -5.14
CA ASN A 102 4.18 -13.30 -4.79
C ASN A 102 3.90 -13.18 -3.28
N ARG A 103 3.49 -14.26 -2.62
CA ARG A 103 3.36 -14.33 -1.15
C ARG A 103 4.70 -14.16 -0.44
N GLN A 104 5.77 -14.81 -0.91
CA GLN A 104 7.11 -14.61 -0.37
C GLN A 104 7.60 -13.17 -0.57
N LEU A 105 7.30 -12.57 -1.71
CA LEU A 105 7.63 -11.17 -1.98
C LEU A 105 6.82 -10.20 -1.10
N TYR A 106 5.57 -10.54 -0.77
CA TYR A 106 4.75 -9.82 0.20
C TYR A 106 5.34 -9.91 1.60
N ASP A 107 5.75 -11.09 2.06
CA ASP A 107 6.38 -11.26 3.38
C ASP A 107 7.66 -10.42 3.50
N ASN A 108 8.46 -10.36 2.43
CA ASN A 108 9.62 -9.47 2.36
C ASN A 108 9.24 -7.99 2.43
N LEU A 109 8.16 -7.59 1.77
CA LEU A 109 7.64 -6.22 1.82
C LEU A 109 7.29 -5.82 3.26
N ILE A 110 6.54 -6.68 3.96
CA ILE A 110 6.16 -6.46 5.36
C ILE A 110 7.39 -6.38 6.26
N LYS A 111 8.33 -7.32 6.12
CA LYS A 111 9.59 -7.30 6.88
C LYS A 111 10.38 -6.00 6.67
N ASN A 112 10.44 -5.50 5.44
CA ASN A 112 11.15 -4.27 5.12
C ASN A 112 10.45 -3.03 5.70
N ILE A 113 9.12 -3.00 5.70
CA ILE A 113 8.33 -1.95 6.35
C ILE A 113 8.51 -1.96 7.87
N ASP A 114 8.53 -3.15 8.48
CA ASP A 114 8.76 -3.31 9.92
C ASP A 114 10.16 -2.83 10.31
N ALA A 115 11.19 -3.19 9.52
CA ALA A 115 12.56 -2.74 9.73
C ALA A 115 12.69 -1.21 9.62
N MET A 116 12.04 -0.61 8.63
CA MET A 116 12.00 0.85 8.46
C MET A 116 11.33 1.52 9.66
N THR A 117 10.17 0.99 10.08
CA THR A 117 9.40 1.53 11.21
C THR A 117 10.17 1.44 12.52
N ALA A 118 10.84 0.30 12.76
CA ALA A 118 11.69 0.11 13.93
C ALA A 118 12.86 1.11 13.95
N SER A 119 13.50 1.33 12.80
CA SER A 119 14.63 2.25 12.67
C SER A 119 14.20 3.70 12.93
N VAL A 120 13.08 4.14 12.36
CA VAL A 120 12.53 5.49 12.60
C VAL A 120 12.10 5.65 14.07
N ALA A 121 11.50 4.62 14.67
CA ALA A 121 11.10 4.65 16.08
C ALA A 121 12.30 4.78 17.03
N SER A 122 13.44 4.14 16.71
CA SER A 122 14.67 4.29 17.50
C SER A 122 15.32 5.67 17.38
N GLU A 123 15.13 6.37 16.26
CA GLU A 123 15.67 7.73 16.05
C GLU A 123 14.74 8.84 16.60
N GLY A 124 13.44 8.55 16.78
CA GLY A 124 12.42 9.48 17.28
C GLY A 124 12.74 10.24 18.59
N PRO A 125 13.35 9.62 19.61
CA PRO A 125 13.74 10.30 20.85
C PRO A 125 14.87 11.34 20.67
N VAL A 126 15.73 11.17 19.65
CA VAL A 126 16.83 12.10 19.34
C VAL A 126 16.29 13.38 18.70
N ILE A 127 15.23 13.25 17.88
CA ILE A 127 14.54 14.37 17.22
C ILE A 127 13.88 15.32 18.23
N ARG A 128 13.21 14.78 19.28
CA ARG A 128 12.62 15.62 20.34
C ARG A 128 13.66 16.42 21.13
N ARG A 129 14.88 15.91 21.33
CA ARG A 129 15.90 16.61 22.12
C ARG A 129 16.69 17.65 21.33
N GLN A 130 16.91 17.44 20.03
CA GLN A 130 17.67 18.37 19.20
C GLN A 130 16.82 19.52 18.63
N TYR A 131 15.49 19.35 18.58
CA TYR A 131 14.54 20.36 18.12
C TYR A 131 13.52 20.79 19.18
N ALA A 132 13.67 20.36 20.44
CA ALA A 132 13.05 21.07 21.56
C ALA A 132 13.65 22.47 21.58
N SER A 133 12.83 23.46 21.21
CA SER A 133 13.19 24.86 21.35
C SER A 133 13.58 25.13 22.81
N PRO A 134 14.53 26.05 23.11
CA PRO A 134 15.03 26.28 24.48
C PRO A 134 13.98 26.80 25.48
N ASP A 135 12.74 27.00 25.05
CA ASP A 135 11.69 27.67 25.83
C ASP A 135 10.70 26.70 26.50
N GLU A 136 10.86 25.38 26.35
CA GLU A 136 10.09 24.44 27.17
C GLU A 136 10.85 24.14 28.46
N ASP A 137 10.65 25.05 29.42
CA ASP A 137 10.93 24.82 30.83
C ASP A 137 10.44 23.42 31.22
N LEU A 138 11.41 22.61 31.61
CA LEU A 138 11.25 21.36 32.32
C LEU A 138 10.45 21.62 33.60
N ASN A 139 9.13 21.50 33.51
CA ASN A 139 8.31 21.23 34.69
C ASN A 139 7.89 19.77 34.67
N SER A 140 8.77 18.97 35.25
CA SER A 140 8.56 17.60 35.66
C SER A 140 7.46 17.53 36.72
N ASP A 141 6.25 17.18 36.31
CA ASP A 141 5.34 16.24 37.00
C ASP A 141 3.96 16.30 36.35
N GLU A 142 3.70 15.40 35.40
CA GLU A 142 2.34 14.85 35.30
C GLU A 142 2.35 13.50 34.58
N THR A 143 2.32 12.47 35.41
CA THR A 143 1.52 11.26 35.25
C THR A 143 1.35 10.71 33.83
N LEU A 144 2.10 9.64 33.55
CA LEU A 144 1.81 8.64 32.52
C LEU A 144 0.32 8.22 32.62
N LYS A 145 -0.54 8.85 31.83
CA LYS A 145 -1.76 8.21 31.36
C LYS A 145 -1.46 7.68 29.96
N ALA A 146 -1.35 6.36 29.90
CA ALA A 146 -1.48 5.62 28.66
C ALA A 146 -2.86 5.95 28.07
N ASP A 147 -2.90 6.96 27.21
CA ASP A 147 -4.09 7.24 26.42
C ASP A 147 -4.09 6.22 25.30
N SER A 148 -4.88 5.18 25.55
CA SER A 148 -5.30 4.16 24.61
C SER A 148 -5.62 4.83 23.27
N LEU A 149 -4.82 4.53 22.25
CA LEU A 149 -5.21 4.72 20.85
C LEU A 149 -6.48 3.87 20.62
N VAL A 150 -7.64 4.47 20.86
CA VAL A 150 -8.92 3.97 20.37
C VAL A 150 -8.84 4.11 18.86
N VAL A 151 -8.50 3.02 18.19
CA VAL A 151 -8.78 2.83 16.77
C VAL A 151 -10.30 2.94 16.63
N PRO A 152 -10.85 3.93 15.89
CA PRO A 152 -12.27 3.89 15.58
C PRO A 152 -12.51 2.67 14.68
N ALA A 153 -13.23 1.70 15.24
CA ALA A 153 -13.74 0.54 14.56
C ALA A 153 -14.57 0.95 13.33
N SER A 154 -14.44 0.15 12.28
CA SER A 154 -15.22 0.15 11.05
C SER A 154 -16.70 0.44 11.31
N ASN A 155 -17.20 1.57 10.81
CA ASN A 155 -18.64 1.77 10.71
C ASN A 155 -19.16 1.07 9.46
N GLU A 156 -19.88 -0.01 9.74
CA GLU A 156 -20.76 -0.75 8.87
C GLU A 156 -21.58 0.18 7.96
N VAL A 157 -21.61 -0.16 6.67
CA VAL A 157 -22.57 0.40 5.70
C VAL A 157 -23.96 -0.07 6.12
N LYS A 158 -24.70 0.79 6.83
CA LYS A 158 -26.16 0.67 6.94
C LYS A 158 -26.76 0.96 5.57
N LEU A 159 -27.26 -0.10 4.91
CA LEU A 159 -28.32 0.04 3.93
C LEU A 159 -29.49 0.77 4.58
N SER A 160 -29.89 1.90 4.01
CA SER A 160 -31.19 2.49 4.28
C SER A 160 -31.88 2.78 2.96
N ASP A 161 -32.91 1.97 2.69
CA ASP A 161 -33.85 2.05 1.60
C ASP A 161 -34.44 3.46 1.47
N LYS A 162 -34.30 4.04 0.27
CA LYS A 162 -35.12 5.18 -0.17
C LYS A 162 -36.11 4.71 -1.23
N ASN A 163 -37.25 4.24 -0.72
CA ASN A 163 -38.60 4.70 -1.07
C ASN A 163 -38.88 4.95 -2.58
N VAL A 164 -39.30 3.90 -3.29
CA VAL A 164 -40.14 4.02 -4.49
C VAL A 164 -41.21 2.92 -4.49
N ALA A 165 -42.39 3.25 -3.97
CA ALA A 165 -43.71 2.77 -4.41
C ALA A 165 -44.73 3.63 -3.62
N GLY A 166 -45.59 4.43 -4.23
CA GLY A 166 -46.49 4.01 -5.30
C GLY A 166 -47.73 3.37 -4.66
N GLY A 167 -48.81 4.14 -4.54
CA GLY A 167 -50.17 3.61 -4.50
C GLY A 167 -50.68 3.08 -3.15
N ASN A 168 -51.40 3.93 -2.43
CA ASN A 168 -52.34 3.50 -1.40
C ASN A 168 -53.60 2.93 -2.08
N SER A 169 -53.95 1.67 -1.80
CA SER A 169 -55.29 1.12 -2.01
C SER A 169 -55.55 0.00 -1.01
N SER A 170 -56.40 0.35 -0.03
CA SER A 170 -57.47 -0.42 0.58
C SER A 170 -57.33 -1.95 0.64
N ASN A 171 -57.41 -2.53 1.83
CA ASN A 171 -58.69 -2.98 2.38
C ASN A 171 -58.55 -3.58 3.78
N ASP A 172 -59.53 -3.25 4.61
CA ASP A 172 -59.87 -3.89 5.87
C ASP A 172 -60.04 -5.42 5.72
N ASN A 173 -59.59 -6.23 6.68
CA ASN A 173 -60.49 -7.22 7.27
C ASN A 173 -60.01 -7.80 8.60
N ALA A 174 -61.02 -8.16 9.38
CA ALA A 174 -61.07 -8.45 10.79
C ALA A 174 -60.32 -9.70 11.27
N ASN A 175 -59.81 -9.53 12.48
CA ASN A 175 -59.57 -10.55 13.48
C ASN A 175 -60.85 -11.36 13.75
N SER A 176 -60.86 -12.67 13.48
CA SER A 176 -61.75 -13.60 14.17
C SER A 176 -61.09 -14.96 14.31
N ALA A 177 -60.92 -15.34 15.57
CA ALA A 177 -60.46 -16.64 16.03
C ALA A 177 -61.47 -17.73 15.66
N ALA A 178 -60.98 -18.90 15.25
CA ALA A 178 -61.74 -20.14 15.31
C ALA A 178 -60.82 -21.33 15.62
N LYS A 179 -61.40 -22.20 16.44
CA LYS A 179 -60.87 -23.30 17.24
C LYS A 179 -61.26 -24.62 16.58
N ALA A 180 -60.38 -25.62 16.56
CA ALA A 180 -60.64 -27.05 16.30
C ALA A 180 -59.31 -27.78 16.60
N GLN A 181 -59.14 -28.73 17.52
CA GLN A 181 -59.89 -29.97 17.81
C GLN A 181 -60.29 -30.76 16.57
#